data_AF-A0A924XE96-F1
#
_entry.id   AF-A0A924XE96-F1
#
_cell.length_a   1.000
_cell.length_b   1.000
_cell.length_c   1.000
_cell.angle_alpha   90.00
_cell.angle_beta   90.00
_cell.angle_gamma   90.00
#
_symmetry.space_group_name_H-M   'P 1'
#
loop_
_entity.id
_entity.type
_entity.pdbx_description
1 polymer ?
#
loop_
_entity_poly.entity_id
_entity_poly.type
_entity_poly.pdbx_seq_one_letter_code
_entity_poly.pdbx_strand_id
1 'polypeptide(L)'
;MSTSVYSSSSLRGLAGTLALVVALPLSGAACTGNITGSDGTDTGAGGPGGPGGPNGPGGPGGDVGRDTPDGVGWATRFPKLSNQQWENTVRDLFYLDAATGLSSSFLAEPADGGYINEAASTITIAGDFWTRYQVAAEAVAKLVSESTTNLDKLTPAGAPSALPDKARVTIEKLGRRAYRRPLSTQEVDAYVTLFNMGAAIGSGGFSGGMNLVIQTLLQSPHFLYRVESSAKAEGERIWLSGFEVATRLSYAVWNTMPSDALLDAAASGELAKPTGVQTWATTLLADPRAATSLREFHEQTYHTGVYGTQSKDDRFAFDSAALAPHLKAESRLFFEEVIAEGGGIRALLTKPVAFVNA
;
A
#
# COMPACT_ATOMS: atom_id res chain seq x y z
N MET A 1 29.66 30.54 58.22
CA MET A 1 29.94 30.33 59.66
C MET A 1 28.79 29.53 60.22
N SER A 2 28.93 28.20 60.25
CA SER A 2 29.21 27.43 61.49
C SER A 2 27.91 27.24 62.30
N THR A 3 27.45 26.05 62.69
CA THR A 3 28.11 24.74 62.85
C THR A 3 27.07 23.68 63.28
N SER A 4 27.44 22.40 63.13
CA SER A 4 27.01 21.20 63.91
C SER A 4 25.67 20.56 63.53
N VAL A 5 25.52 19.31 63.06
CA VAL A 5 26.15 17.98 63.27
C VAL A 5 25.90 17.36 64.66
N TYR A 6 25.02 16.35 64.75
CA TYR A 6 25.23 14.92 65.13
C TYR A 6 23.95 14.31 65.71
N SER A 7 23.52 13.14 65.22
CA SER A 7 23.49 11.89 66.00
C SER A 7 22.45 10.87 65.46
N SER A 8 22.94 9.63 65.38
CA SER A 8 22.34 8.38 64.93
C SER A 8 21.30 7.79 65.89
N SER A 9 20.34 7.03 65.36
CA SER A 9 19.90 5.77 65.98
C SER A 9 19.16 4.87 64.98
N SER A 10 19.67 3.65 64.86
CA SER A 10 19.13 2.50 64.15
C SER A 10 18.17 1.71 65.03
N LEU A 11 17.07 1.16 64.49
CA LEU A 11 16.41 -0.06 65.00
C LEU A 11 15.44 -0.68 63.97
N ARG A 12 15.93 -1.74 63.31
CA ARG A 12 15.34 -3.06 62.98
C ARG A 12 13.82 -3.24 62.75
N GLY A 13 13.50 -3.96 61.66
CA GLY A 13 12.30 -4.81 61.50
C GLY A 13 12.02 -5.16 60.03
N LEU A 14 12.68 -6.19 59.46
CA LEU A 14 12.15 -7.54 59.14
C LEU A 14 11.02 -7.62 58.08
N ALA A 15 11.42 -8.16 56.92
CA ALA A 15 10.80 -9.25 56.13
C ALA A 15 9.29 -9.26 55.77
N GLY A 16 9.01 -9.51 54.47
CA GLY A 16 7.71 -9.98 53.97
C GLY A 16 7.37 -9.41 52.58
N THR A 17 7.95 -9.94 51.49
CA THR A 17 7.30 -10.89 50.56
C THR A 17 5.94 -10.42 50.00
N LEU A 18 5.90 -9.96 48.73
CA LEU A 18 5.05 -10.53 47.67
C LEU A 18 5.36 -9.85 46.32
N ALA A 19 6.11 -10.53 45.46
CA ALA A 19 6.16 -10.22 44.03
C ALA A 19 4.93 -10.86 43.39
N LEU A 20 3.95 -10.04 42.99
CA LEU A 20 2.80 -10.51 42.21
C LEU A 20 3.14 -10.41 40.72
N VAL A 21 3.69 -11.49 40.17
CA VAL A 21 3.75 -11.72 38.72
C VAL A 21 2.37 -12.23 38.30
N VAL A 22 1.55 -11.35 37.72
CA VAL A 22 0.31 -11.77 37.05
C VAL A 22 0.66 -12.13 35.61
N ALA A 23 0.86 -13.42 35.38
CA ALA A 23 0.89 -14.01 34.05
C ALA A 23 -0.54 -14.06 33.48
N LEU A 24 -0.80 -13.31 32.41
CA LEU A 24 -2.01 -13.43 31.60
C LEU A 24 -1.77 -14.45 30.47
N PRO A 25 -2.66 -15.44 30.27
CA PRO A 25 -2.46 -16.48 29.27
C PRO A 25 -2.80 -15.95 27.87
N LEU A 26 -1.80 -15.90 27.00
CA LEU A 26 -2.01 -15.87 25.54
C LEU A 26 -2.70 -17.18 25.13
N SER A 27 -3.97 -17.10 24.76
CA SER A 27 -4.67 -18.18 24.08
C SER A 27 -4.28 -18.16 22.60
N GLY A 28 -3.23 -18.89 22.25
CA GLY A 28 -2.89 -19.17 20.86
C GLY A 28 -3.80 -20.27 20.31
N ALA A 29 -4.63 -19.94 19.33
CA ALA A 29 -5.24 -20.93 18.45
C ALA A 29 -4.19 -21.36 17.41
N ALA A 30 -3.27 -22.23 17.82
CA ALA A 30 -2.43 -22.99 16.90
C ALA A 30 -3.17 -24.29 16.55
N CYS A 31 -3.66 -24.41 15.32
CA CYS A 31 -4.12 -25.68 14.80
C CYS A 31 -2.90 -26.54 14.42
N THR A 32 -2.52 -27.47 15.29
CA THR A 32 -1.62 -28.58 14.94
C THR A 32 -2.46 -29.78 14.51
N GLY A 33 -2.48 -30.08 13.21
CA GLY A 33 -3.03 -31.32 12.69
C GLY A 33 -1.97 -32.41 12.69
N ASN A 34 -2.09 -33.40 13.58
CA ASN A 34 -1.30 -34.63 13.60
C ASN A 34 -2.11 -35.74 12.91
N ILE A 35 -1.54 -36.39 11.89
CA ILE A 35 -2.14 -37.56 11.23
C ILE A 35 -1.38 -38.79 11.72
N THR A 36 -1.98 -39.55 12.62
CA THR A 36 -1.52 -40.88 13.02
C THR A 36 -2.16 -41.95 12.13
N GLY A 37 -1.31 -42.65 11.38
CA GLY A 37 -1.26 -44.12 11.26
C GLY A 37 -2.38 -44.87 10.54
N SER A 38 -2.02 -45.56 9.46
CA SER A 38 -2.25 -47.01 9.36
C SER A 38 -1.24 -47.65 8.42
N ASP A 39 -0.64 -48.73 8.93
CA ASP A 39 0.43 -49.54 8.37
C ASP A 39 0.08 -50.26 7.06
N GLY A 40 1.13 -50.48 6.26
CA GLY A 40 1.14 -51.38 5.12
C GLY A 40 2.59 -51.73 4.79
N THR A 41 3.11 -52.73 5.49
CA THR A 41 4.41 -53.37 5.26
C THR A 41 4.48 -53.96 3.85
N ASP A 42 5.56 -53.72 3.11
CA ASP A 42 6.20 -54.82 2.41
C ASP A 42 7.68 -54.59 2.08
N THR A 43 8.39 -55.71 2.06
CA THR A 43 9.83 -55.87 2.10
C THR A 43 10.47 -55.88 0.70
N GLY A 44 11.71 -55.37 0.57
CA GLY A 44 12.47 -55.52 -0.68
C GLY A 44 13.80 -54.78 -0.67
N ALA A 45 14.88 -55.47 -0.33
CA ALA A 45 16.25 -55.00 -0.50
C ALA A 45 16.68 -55.05 -1.98
N GLY A 46 17.38 -54.01 -2.46
CA GLY A 46 18.03 -54.02 -3.77
C GLY A 46 18.82 -52.75 -4.12
N GLY A 47 20.15 -52.78 -3.89
CA GLY A 47 21.22 -52.27 -4.76
C GLY A 47 21.36 -50.76 -5.08
N PRO A 48 22.60 -50.23 -5.24
CA PRO A 48 22.85 -48.78 -5.37
C PRO A 48 22.91 -48.26 -6.83
N GLY A 49 22.47 -47.00 -7.01
CA GLY A 49 23.01 -46.05 -8.01
C GLY A 49 22.25 -45.88 -9.33
N GLY A 50 21.62 -44.69 -9.52
CA GLY A 50 21.13 -44.18 -10.81
C GLY A 50 20.57 -42.74 -10.67
N PRO A 51 20.64 -41.88 -11.71
CA PRO A 51 20.39 -40.43 -11.59
C PRO A 51 18.91 -40.14 -11.34
N GLY A 52 18.62 -39.27 -10.37
CA GLY A 52 17.25 -38.92 -9.96
C GLY A 52 16.43 -38.25 -11.07
N GLY A 53 15.32 -38.89 -11.44
CA GLY A 53 14.29 -38.36 -12.34
C GLY A 53 13.35 -37.32 -11.68
N PRO A 54 12.43 -36.72 -12.45
CA PRO A 54 11.90 -35.37 -12.18
C PRO A 54 10.73 -35.27 -11.19
N ASN A 55 10.46 -36.27 -10.37
CA ASN A 55 9.21 -36.33 -9.58
C ASN A 55 9.43 -36.37 -8.06
N GLY A 56 10.24 -35.45 -7.53
CA GLY A 56 10.10 -35.02 -6.13
C GLY A 56 8.94 -34.02 -6.03
N PRO A 57 8.20 -33.94 -4.90
CA PRO A 57 7.20 -32.90 -4.71
C PRO A 57 7.92 -31.55 -4.53
N GLY A 58 8.34 -30.96 -5.65
CA GLY A 58 8.72 -29.57 -5.75
C GLY A 58 7.47 -28.72 -5.50
N GLY A 59 7.63 -27.68 -4.68
CA GLY A 59 6.58 -26.71 -4.38
C GLY A 59 6.00 -26.07 -5.65
N PRO A 60 4.87 -25.36 -5.56
CA PRO A 60 4.20 -24.79 -6.72
C PRO A 60 5.01 -23.60 -7.27
N GLY A 61 6.07 -23.91 -8.00
CA GLY A 61 6.72 -23.08 -8.99
C GLY A 61 6.55 -23.79 -10.32
N GLY A 62 5.55 -23.35 -11.08
CA GLY A 62 5.19 -23.96 -12.34
C GLY A 62 4.12 -23.13 -13.01
N ASP A 63 4.57 -22.20 -13.84
CA ASP A 63 3.77 -21.52 -14.86
C ASP A 63 3.23 -22.56 -15.85
N VAL A 64 2.17 -23.26 -15.44
CA VAL A 64 1.20 -23.77 -16.40
C VAL A 64 0.27 -22.61 -16.69
N GLY A 65 0.46 -21.99 -17.85
CA GLY A 65 -0.55 -21.14 -18.47
C GLY A 65 -1.85 -21.93 -18.55
N ARG A 66 -2.69 -21.79 -17.52
CA ARG A 66 -4.11 -22.02 -17.66
C ARG A 66 -4.58 -20.82 -18.45
N ASP A 67 -4.66 -21.01 -19.76
CA ASP A 67 -5.45 -20.15 -20.63
C ASP A 67 -6.81 -19.99 -19.95
N THR A 68 -7.07 -18.81 -19.40
CA THR A 68 -8.42 -18.50 -18.99
C THR A 68 -9.28 -18.45 -20.24
N PRO A 69 -10.59 -18.71 -20.12
CA PRO A 69 -11.49 -18.79 -21.28
C PRO A 69 -11.50 -17.56 -22.21
N ASP A 70 -10.85 -16.46 -21.82
CA ASP A 70 -10.79 -15.17 -22.50
C ASP A 70 -9.38 -14.52 -22.53
N GLY A 71 -8.32 -15.22 -22.12
CA GLY A 71 -6.95 -14.67 -22.12
C GLY A 71 -6.66 -13.64 -21.01
N VAL A 72 -7.53 -13.52 -20.00
CA VAL A 72 -7.29 -12.73 -18.79
C VAL A 72 -6.46 -13.54 -17.80
N GLY A 73 -5.20 -13.19 -17.57
CA GLY A 73 -4.32 -13.93 -16.65
C GLY A 73 -4.87 -14.01 -15.21
N TRP A 74 -4.47 -15.06 -14.48
CA TRP A 74 -4.74 -15.17 -13.05
C TRP A 74 -4.06 -14.02 -12.30
N ALA A 75 -4.78 -13.37 -11.38
CA ALA A 75 -4.25 -12.29 -10.56
C ALA A 75 -4.51 -12.56 -9.07
N THR A 76 -3.62 -12.04 -8.22
CA THR A 76 -3.85 -12.04 -6.77
C THR A 76 -5.06 -11.18 -6.41
N ARG A 77 -5.83 -11.62 -5.42
CA ARG A 77 -6.96 -10.86 -4.85
C ARG A 77 -6.53 -9.85 -3.78
N PHE A 78 -5.25 -9.83 -3.46
CA PHE A 78 -4.67 -8.91 -2.47
C PHE A 78 -3.45 -8.21 -3.07
N PRO A 79 -3.61 -7.39 -4.12
CA PRO A 79 -2.50 -6.63 -4.65
C PRO A 79 -2.02 -5.59 -3.63
N LYS A 80 -0.75 -5.67 -3.21
CA LYS A 80 -0.13 -4.64 -2.36
C LYS A 80 -0.03 -3.33 -3.14
N LEU A 81 -0.17 -2.20 -2.46
CA LEU A 81 0.24 -0.92 -3.03
C LEU A 81 1.74 -0.94 -3.32
N SER A 82 2.13 -0.49 -4.51
CA SER A 82 3.53 -0.16 -4.78
C SER A 82 4.03 0.95 -3.84
N ASN A 83 5.33 1.13 -3.71
CA ASN A 83 5.92 2.21 -2.91
C ASN A 83 5.42 3.58 -3.38
N GLN A 84 5.35 3.79 -4.70
CA GLN A 84 4.82 5.01 -5.29
C GLN A 84 3.31 5.18 -5.04
N GLN A 85 2.54 4.09 -5.13
CA GLN A 85 1.11 4.10 -4.84
C GLN A 85 0.84 4.43 -3.38
N TRP A 86 1.62 3.89 -2.45
CA TRP A 86 1.54 4.23 -1.03
C TRP A 86 1.79 5.73 -0.83
N GLU A 87 2.83 6.27 -1.45
CA GLU A 87 3.22 7.68 -1.34
C GLU A 87 2.12 8.62 -1.88
N ASN A 88 1.62 8.35 -3.09
CA ASN A 88 0.54 9.11 -3.70
C ASN A 88 -0.75 9.02 -2.87
N THR A 89 -1.07 7.82 -2.36
CA THR A 89 -2.25 7.59 -1.53
C THR A 89 -2.16 8.36 -0.23
N VAL A 90 -1.01 8.36 0.46
CA VAL A 90 -0.80 9.13 1.70
C VAL A 90 -0.97 10.62 1.45
N ARG A 91 -0.36 11.16 0.40
CA ARG A 91 -0.53 12.56 0.01
C ARG A 91 -2.01 12.92 -0.16
N ASP A 92 -2.74 12.13 -0.95
CA ASP A 92 -4.13 12.43 -1.30
C ASP A 92 -5.09 12.16 -0.13
N LEU A 93 -4.83 11.12 0.68
CA LEU A 93 -5.62 10.76 1.85
C LEU A 93 -5.60 11.88 2.90
N PHE A 94 -4.44 12.50 3.11
CA PHE A 94 -4.25 13.56 4.10
C PHE A 94 -4.22 14.98 3.53
N TYR A 95 -4.48 15.15 2.23
CA TYR A 95 -4.51 16.45 1.54
C TYR A 95 -3.20 17.24 1.74
N LEU A 96 -2.08 16.54 1.61
CA LEU A 96 -0.74 17.11 1.71
C LEU A 96 -0.36 17.79 0.38
N ASP A 97 0.39 18.88 0.46
CA ASP A 97 0.79 19.65 -0.72
C ASP A 97 1.88 18.92 -1.55
N ALA A 98 2.59 17.97 -0.94
CA ALA A 98 3.63 17.17 -1.57
C ALA A 98 3.69 15.76 -0.99
N ALA A 99 4.35 14.86 -1.72
CA ALA A 99 4.74 13.55 -1.21
C ALA A 99 5.66 13.70 0.03
N THR A 100 5.53 12.77 0.97
CA THR A 100 6.34 12.71 2.19
C THR A 100 7.76 12.20 1.95
N GLY A 101 7.94 11.37 0.90
CA GLY A 101 9.20 10.71 0.59
C GLY A 101 9.53 9.51 1.50
N LEU A 102 8.64 9.14 2.43
CA LEU A 102 8.90 8.08 3.40
C LEU A 102 9.04 6.70 2.76
N SER A 103 8.40 6.50 1.60
CA SER A 103 8.50 5.25 0.84
C SER A 103 9.89 4.94 0.30
N SER A 104 10.82 5.91 0.28
CA SER A 104 12.23 5.65 -0.09
C SER A 104 12.95 4.75 0.91
N SER A 105 12.40 4.63 2.12
CA SER A 105 12.89 3.71 3.14
C SER A 105 12.34 2.29 2.96
N PHE A 106 11.39 2.05 2.07
CA PHE A 106 10.84 0.72 1.83
C PHE A 106 11.80 -0.12 0.98
N LEU A 107 11.58 -1.43 0.96
CA LEU A 107 12.34 -2.30 0.08
C LEU A 107 12.00 -1.98 -1.37
N ALA A 108 13.02 -2.04 -2.24
CA ALA A 108 12.82 -1.92 -3.68
C ALA A 108 11.90 -3.06 -4.16
N GLU A 109 10.95 -2.70 -5.00
CA GLU A 109 9.96 -3.65 -5.52
C GLU A 109 10.48 -4.31 -6.80
N PRO A 110 10.30 -5.64 -6.95
CA PRO A 110 10.61 -6.29 -8.20
C PRO A 110 9.67 -5.78 -9.30
N ALA A 111 10.21 -5.54 -10.49
CA ALA A 111 9.41 -5.24 -11.65
C ALA A 111 8.87 -6.54 -12.25
N ASP A 112 7.59 -6.55 -12.63
CA ASP A 112 6.97 -7.60 -13.43
C ASP A 112 6.88 -7.12 -14.88
N GLY A 113 7.65 -7.74 -15.78
CA GLY A 113 7.74 -7.29 -17.18
C GLY A 113 8.20 -5.84 -17.38
N GLY A 114 8.92 -5.26 -16.40
CA GLY A 114 9.33 -3.86 -16.39
C GLY A 114 8.38 -2.91 -15.66
N TYR A 115 7.22 -3.40 -15.21
CA TYR A 115 6.22 -2.60 -14.49
C TYR A 115 6.28 -2.82 -12.98
N ILE A 116 6.18 -1.74 -12.19
CA ILE A 116 6.24 -1.80 -10.71
C ILE A 116 4.89 -1.56 -10.03
N ASN A 117 3.96 -0.91 -10.72
CA ASN A 117 2.66 -0.51 -10.17
C ASN A 117 1.61 -1.63 -10.17
N GLU A 118 1.82 -2.68 -10.97
CA GLU A 118 0.92 -3.85 -11.08
C GLU A 118 1.64 -5.19 -10.84
N ALA A 119 2.90 -5.16 -10.37
CA ALA A 119 3.72 -6.33 -10.03
C ALA A 119 3.27 -7.07 -8.75
N ALA A 120 1.97 -7.03 -8.44
CA ALA A 120 1.41 -7.50 -7.19
C ALA A 120 1.68 -9.00 -6.89
N SER A 121 1.92 -9.81 -7.92
CA SER A 121 2.28 -11.23 -7.81
C SER A 121 3.73 -11.47 -7.37
N THR A 122 4.63 -10.50 -7.55
CA THR A 122 6.07 -10.66 -7.32
C THR A 122 6.57 -9.89 -6.09
N ILE A 123 5.77 -8.97 -5.54
CA ILE A 123 6.16 -8.24 -4.33
C ILE A 123 6.22 -9.17 -3.12
N THR A 124 7.43 -9.36 -2.59
CA THR A 124 7.69 -10.20 -1.42
C THR A 124 7.74 -9.39 -0.13
N ILE A 125 7.33 -10.02 0.99
CA ILE A 125 7.41 -9.42 2.33
C ILE A 125 8.68 -9.99 2.99
N ALA A 126 9.72 -9.18 3.14
CA ALA A 126 10.94 -9.56 3.87
C ALA A 126 10.82 -9.26 5.37
N GLY A 127 11.78 -9.77 6.17
CA GLY A 127 11.69 -9.81 7.64
C GLY A 127 11.58 -8.46 8.36
N ASP A 128 12.13 -7.36 7.81
CA ASP A 128 12.08 -6.02 8.42
C ASP A 128 11.03 -5.09 7.77
N PHE A 129 10.23 -5.60 6.85
CA PHE A 129 9.26 -4.84 6.07
C PHE A 129 8.26 -4.10 6.97
N TRP A 130 7.68 -4.80 7.96
CA TRP A 130 6.72 -4.22 8.90
C TRP A 130 7.24 -2.97 9.62
N THR A 131 8.48 -3.03 10.13
CA THR A 131 9.09 -1.93 10.88
C THR A 131 9.18 -0.67 10.03
N ARG A 132 9.49 -0.80 8.73
CA ARG A 132 9.58 0.35 7.82
C ARG A 132 8.22 1.02 7.61
N TYR A 133 7.16 0.23 7.42
CA TYR A 133 5.79 0.76 7.33
C TYR A 133 5.31 1.38 8.64
N GLN A 134 5.65 0.76 9.78
CA GLN A 134 5.33 1.30 11.10
C GLN A 134 5.98 2.67 11.29
N VAL A 135 7.30 2.80 11.04
CA VAL A 135 8.02 4.07 11.15
C VAL A 135 7.44 5.14 10.23
N ALA A 136 7.11 4.78 8.98
CA ALA A 136 6.46 5.70 8.06
C ALA A 136 5.05 6.11 8.53
N ALA A 137 4.25 5.18 9.05
CA ALA A 137 2.93 5.46 9.58
C ALA A 137 2.98 6.39 10.82
N GLU A 138 3.93 6.17 11.72
CA GLU A 138 4.20 7.05 12.87
C GLU A 138 4.61 8.46 12.42
N ALA A 139 5.50 8.56 11.43
CA ALA A 139 5.93 9.85 10.87
C ALA A 139 4.76 10.62 10.22
N VAL A 140 3.92 9.94 9.42
CA VAL A 140 2.73 10.56 8.82
C VAL A 140 1.72 10.96 9.89
N ALA A 141 1.46 10.08 10.86
CA ALA A 141 0.54 10.39 11.95
C ALA A 141 0.96 11.63 12.72
N LYS A 142 2.26 11.74 13.04
CA LYS A 142 2.84 12.93 13.69
C LYS A 142 2.68 14.18 12.84
N LEU A 143 3.08 14.13 11.56
CA LEU A 143 2.96 15.23 10.60
C LEU A 143 1.51 15.77 10.51
N VAL A 144 0.53 14.86 10.47
CA VAL A 144 -0.88 15.21 10.32
C VAL A 144 -1.47 15.67 11.65
N SER A 145 -1.22 14.97 12.75
CA SER A 145 -1.86 15.27 14.04
C SER A 145 -1.31 16.51 14.73
N GLU A 146 -0.04 16.87 14.50
CA GLU A 146 0.57 18.08 15.08
C GLU A 146 0.14 19.37 14.37
N SER A 147 -0.55 19.27 13.22
CA SER A 147 -1.04 20.40 12.44
C SER A 147 -2.56 20.51 12.54
N THR A 148 -3.06 21.58 13.19
CA THR A 148 -4.50 21.86 13.25
C THR A 148 -5.10 22.01 11.85
N THR A 149 -4.38 22.68 10.94
CA THR A 149 -4.79 22.83 9.54
C THR A 149 -5.00 21.47 8.86
N ASN A 150 -4.09 20.50 9.08
CA ASN A 150 -4.23 19.17 8.48
C ASN A 150 -5.41 18.41 9.10
N LEU A 151 -5.57 18.46 10.44
CA LEU A 151 -6.71 17.84 11.12
C LEU A 151 -8.06 18.43 10.69
N ASP A 152 -8.13 19.73 10.43
CA ASP A 152 -9.33 20.39 9.96
C ASP A 152 -9.72 19.94 8.55
N LYS A 153 -8.73 19.70 7.66
CA LYS A 153 -8.99 19.11 6.32
C LYS A 153 -9.62 17.70 6.40
N LEU A 154 -9.25 16.91 7.42
CA LEU A 154 -9.81 15.56 7.61
C LEU A 154 -11.23 15.59 8.17
N THR A 155 -11.51 16.55 9.04
CA THR A 155 -12.80 16.67 9.72
C THR A 155 -13.89 17.09 8.71
N PRO A 156 -15.02 16.37 8.64
CA PRO A 156 -16.16 16.80 7.81
C PRO A 156 -16.66 18.20 8.19
N ALA A 157 -17.08 18.99 7.20
CA ALA A 157 -17.73 20.27 7.47
C ALA A 157 -19.02 20.05 8.28
N GLY A 158 -19.22 20.84 9.33
CA GLY A 158 -20.36 20.67 10.24
C GLY A 158 -20.26 19.47 11.18
N ALA A 159 -19.07 18.86 11.34
CA ALA A 159 -18.87 17.80 12.33
C ALA A 159 -19.32 18.25 13.74
N PRO A 160 -19.87 17.34 14.55
CA PRO A 160 -20.27 17.65 15.92
C PRO A 160 -19.14 18.26 16.76
N SER A 161 -19.48 19.12 17.71
CA SER A 161 -18.50 19.71 18.63
C SER A 161 -18.03 18.73 19.71
N ALA A 162 -18.89 17.79 20.10
CA ALA A 162 -18.56 16.76 21.06
C ALA A 162 -17.46 15.85 20.51
N LEU A 163 -16.38 15.68 21.28
CA LEU A 163 -15.17 14.99 20.84
C LEU A 163 -15.41 13.56 20.30
N PRO A 164 -16.21 12.70 20.97
CA PRO A 164 -16.45 11.34 20.48
C PRO A 164 -17.20 11.30 19.14
N ASP A 165 -18.20 12.17 18.98
CA ASP A 165 -19.00 12.23 17.75
C ASP A 165 -18.19 12.85 16.60
N LYS A 166 -17.40 13.89 16.89
CA LYS A 166 -16.43 14.47 15.95
C LYS A 166 -15.44 13.42 15.45
N ALA A 167 -14.91 12.60 16.36
CA ALA A 167 -13.98 11.54 16.04
C ALA A 167 -14.62 10.49 15.14
N ARG A 168 -15.81 10.01 15.48
CA ARG A 168 -16.54 9.00 14.69
C ARG A 168 -16.74 9.44 13.24
N VAL A 169 -17.30 10.63 13.01
CA VAL A 169 -17.55 11.11 11.63
C VAL A 169 -16.26 11.36 10.85
N THR A 170 -15.18 11.74 11.54
CA THR A 170 -13.86 11.91 10.94
C THR A 170 -13.25 10.55 10.55
N ILE A 171 -13.36 9.55 11.42
CA ILE A 171 -12.91 8.17 11.19
C ILE A 171 -13.68 7.55 10.02
N GLU A 172 -14.99 7.75 9.93
CA GLU A 172 -15.81 7.23 8.83
C GLU A 172 -15.37 7.81 7.48
N LYS A 173 -15.19 9.14 7.39
CA LYS A 173 -14.71 9.81 6.17
C LYS A 173 -13.30 9.36 5.80
N LEU A 174 -12.39 9.35 6.77
CA LEU A 174 -10.99 8.99 6.55
C LEU A 174 -10.86 7.51 6.16
N GLY A 175 -11.52 6.63 6.91
CA GLY A 175 -11.53 5.18 6.70
C GLY A 175 -12.15 4.79 5.37
N ARG A 176 -13.24 5.46 4.96
CA ARG A 176 -13.85 5.25 3.64
C ARG A 176 -12.85 5.44 2.50
N ARG A 177 -12.03 6.48 2.60
CA ARG A 177 -10.99 6.82 1.62
C ARG A 177 -9.80 5.85 1.71
N ALA A 178 -9.32 5.59 2.92
CA ALA A 178 -8.16 4.73 3.15
C ALA A 178 -8.41 3.26 2.75
N TYR A 179 -9.59 2.72 3.06
CA TYR A 179 -9.97 1.35 2.71
C TYR A 179 -10.67 1.26 1.36
N ARG A 180 -11.01 2.42 0.77
CA ARG A 180 -11.62 2.55 -0.56
C ARG A 180 -13.00 1.89 -0.64
N ARG A 181 -13.64 1.77 0.53
CA ARG A 181 -15.01 1.29 0.78
C ARG A 181 -15.48 1.84 2.12
N PRO A 182 -16.80 1.92 2.38
CA PRO A 182 -17.29 2.18 3.73
C PRO A 182 -16.68 1.21 4.74
N LEU A 183 -16.30 1.74 5.91
CA LEU A 183 -15.96 0.92 7.06
C LEU A 183 -17.21 0.21 7.57
N SER A 184 -17.04 -1.00 8.11
CA SER A 184 -18.09 -1.64 8.90
C SER A 184 -18.25 -0.94 10.24
N THR A 185 -19.40 -1.11 10.89
CA THR A 185 -19.61 -0.56 12.25
C THR A 185 -18.54 -1.06 13.22
N GLN A 186 -18.13 -2.33 13.13
CA GLN A 186 -17.09 -2.89 13.99
C GLN A 186 -15.72 -2.23 13.74
N GLU A 187 -15.38 -1.93 12.49
CA GLU A 187 -14.14 -1.22 12.15
C GLU A 187 -14.17 0.20 12.72
N VAL A 188 -15.28 0.93 12.57
CA VAL A 188 -15.42 2.28 13.13
C VAL A 188 -15.29 2.25 14.65
N ASP A 189 -15.96 1.32 15.33
CA ASP A 189 -15.93 1.24 16.79
C ASP A 189 -14.53 0.87 17.33
N ALA A 190 -13.79 0.03 16.62
CA ALA A 190 -12.39 -0.27 16.93
C ALA A 190 -11.51 0.98 16.81
N TYR A 191 -11.67 1.76 15.74
CA TYR A 191 -10.95 3.02 15.58
C TYR A 191 -11.35 4.10 16.59
N VAL A 192 -12.63 4.17 16.98
CA VAL A 192 -13.09 5.07 18.05
C VAL A 192 -12.48 4.66 19.40
N THR A 193 -12.32 3.38 19.66
CA THR A 193 -11.64 2.88 20.86
C THR A 193 -10.18 3.33 20.89
N LEU A 194 -9.45 3.17 19.77
CA LEU A 194 -8.08 3.66 19.63
C LEU A 194 -8.01 5.17 19.76
N PHE A 195 -8.93 5.91 19.16
CA PHE A 195 -9.02 7.36 19.32
C PHE A 195 -9.13 7.75 20.79
N ASN A 196 -10.00 7.10 21.56
CA ASN A 196 -10.18 7.41 22.98
C ASN A 196 -8.91 7.12 23.80
N MET A 197 -8.18 6.04 23.48
CA MET A 197 -6.89 5.74 24.09
C MET A 197 -5.88 6.87 23.82
N GLY A 198 -5.70 7.27 22.55
CA GLY A 198 -4.78 8.34 22.18
C GLY A 198 -5.17 9.69 22.75
N ALA A 199 -6.47 9.99 22.82
CA ALA A 199 -6.99 11.24 23.37
C ALA A 199 -6.75 11.37 24.89
N ALA A 200 -6.71 10.25 25.60
CA ALA A 200 -6.48 10.19 27.04
C ALA A 200 -4.98 10.23 27.45
N ILE A 201 -4.05 10.09 26.49
CA ILE A 201 -2.61 10.18 26.79
C ILE A 201 -2.25 11.66 27.03
N GLY A 202 -1.92 11.98 28.28
CA GLY A 202 -1.54 13.34 28.67
C GLY A 202 -2.63 14.36 28.34
N SER A 203 -2.26 15.42 27.62
CA SER A 203 -3.17 16.44 27.08
C SER A 203 -3.49 16.22 25.58
N GLY A 204 -3.48 14.97 25.11
CA GLY A 204 -3.54 14.63 23.69
C GLY A 204 -4.82 15.08 22.97
N GLY A 205 -5.99 14.91 23.60
CA GLY A 205 -7.27 15.35 23.05
C GLY A 205 -7.52 14.84 21.63
N PHE A 206 -8.13 15.66 20.76
CA PHE A 206 -8.42 15.27 19.37
C PHE A 206 -7.15 14.90 18.58
N SER A 207 -6.07 15.67 18.77
CA SER A 207 -4.80 15.44 18.08
C SER A 207 -4.19 14.08 18.47
N GLY A 208 -4.08 13.79 19.76
CA GLY A 208 -3.55 12.52 20.26
C GLY A 208 -4.40 11.32 19.84
N GLY A 209 -5.73 11.46 19.85
CA GLY A 209 -6.64 10.42 19.35
C GLY A 209 -6.47 10.16 17.85
N MET A 210 -6.44 11.21 17.04
CA MET A 210 -6.22 11.07 15.59
C MET A 210 -4.83 10.56 15.25
N ASN A 211 -3.81 10.89 16.04
CA ASN A 211 -2.47 10.35 15.88
C ASN A 211 -2.51 8.81 15.94
N LEU A 212 -3.10 8.23 16.98
CA LEU A 212 -3.18 6.77 17.12
C LEU A 212 -4.04 6.13 16.03
N VAL A 213 -5.17 6.75 15.66
CA VAL A 213 -6.01 6.30 14.53
C VAL A 213 -5.21 6.24 13.23
N ILE A 214 -4.48 7.30 12.89
CA ILE A 214 -3.73 7.38 11.63
C ILE A 214 -2.61 6.34 11.61
N GLN A 215 -1.87 6.17 12.71
CA GLN A 215 -0.84 5.14 12.81
C GLN A 215 -1.43 3.75 12.51
N THR A 216 -2.54 3.40 13.17
CA THR A 216 -3.16 2.08 12.99
C THR A 216 -3.79 1.92 11.60
N LEU A 217 -4.39 2.97 11.05
CA LEU A 217 -4.99 2.95 9.72
C LEU A 217 -3.97 2.66 8.62
N LEU A 218 -2.80 3.30 8.67
CA LEU A 218 -1.74 3.14 7.66
C LEU A 218 -0.99 1.80 7.76
N GLN A 219 -1.10 1.12 8.89
CA GLN A 219 -0.54 -0.21 9.13
C GLN A 219 -1.55 -1.33 8.81
N SER A 220 -2.80 -0.99 8.53
CA SER A 220 -3.84 -1.98 8.24
C SER A 220 -3.61 -2.67 6.89
N PRO A 221 -3.83 -4.00 6.79
CA PRO A 221 -3.87 -4.67 5.49
C PRO A 221 -4.89 -4.07 4.52
N HIS A 222 -6.02 -3.55 5.00
CA HIS A 222 -7.02 -2.91 4.13
C HIS A 222 -6.55 -1.57 3.55
N PHE A 223 -5.53 -0.96 4.14
CA PHE A 223 -4.86 0.21 3.55
C PHE A 223 -3.73 -0.22 2.62
N LEU A 224 -2.82 -1.08 3.10
CA LEU A 224 -1.61 -1.52 2.41
C LEU A 224 -1.89 -2.37 1.15
N TYR A 225 -3.06 -3.01 1.10
CA TYR A 225 -3.49 -3.83 -0.02
C TYR A 225 -4.79 -3.30 -0.62
N ARG A 226 -4.93 -3.44 -1.93
CA ARG A 226 -6.17 -3.22 -2.69
C ARG A 226 -7.03 -4.48 -2.59
N VAL A 227 -7.54 -4.76 -1.40
CA VAL A 227 -8.23 -6.03 -1.07
C VAL A 227 -9.48 -6.25 -1.93
N GLU A 228 -9.57 -7.40 -2.59
CA GLU A 228 -10.74 -7.85 -3.35
C GLU A 228 -11.45 -8.98 -2.61
N SER A 229 -12.46 -8.62 -1.81
CA SER A 229 -13.21 -9.54 -0.95
C SER A 229 -14.56 -9.99 -1.52
N SER A 230 -14.95 -9.51 -2.71
CA SER A 230 -16.16 -9.97 -3.40
C SER A 230 -16.21 -11.50 -3.56
N ALA A 231 -17.38 -12.08 -3.32
CA ALA A 231 -17.59 -13.54 -3.34
C ALA A 231 -18.50 -14.00 -4.49
N LYS A 232 -18.93 -13.08 -5.36
CA LYS A 232 -19.85 -13.38 -6.46
C LYS A 232 -19.09 -14.10 -7.58
N ALA A 233 -19.06 -15.43 -7.50
CA ALA A 233 -18.45 -16.26 -8.54
C ALA A 233 -19.40 -16.48 -9.73
N GLU A 234 -18.84 -16.52 -10.94
CA GLU A 234 -19.50 -16.97 -12.16
C GLU A 234 -18.49 -17.83 -12.95
N GLY A 235 -18.69 -19.16 -12.90
CA GLY A 235 -17.67 -20.11 -13.36
C GLY A 235 -16.37 -19.95 -12.57
N GLU A 236 -15.26 -19.78 -13.28
CA GLU A 236 -13.93 -19.54 -12.68
C GLU A 236 -13.67 -18.06 -12.36
N ARG A 237 -14.60 -17.16 -12.65
CA ARG A 237 -14.45 -15.72 -12.44
C ARG A 237 -15.08 -15.27 -11.14
N ILE A 238 -14.48 -14.25 -10.53
CA ILE A 238 -15.05 -13.54 -9.39
C ILE A 238 -15.36 -12.12 -9.83
N TRP A 239 -16.62 -11.72 -9.72
CA TRP A 239 -17.04 -10.37 -10.06
C TRP A 239 -16.64 -9.38 -8.98
N LEU A 240 -15.91 -8.35 -9.38
CA LEU A 240 -15.57 -7.24 -8.51
C LEU A 240 -16.81 -6.46 -8.08
N SER A 241 -16.80 -6.00 -6.84
CA SER A 241 -17.75 -5.01 -6.35
C SER A 241 -17.50 -3.64 -6.97
N GLY A 242 -18.48 -2.73 -6.91
CA GLY A 242 -18.30 -1.36 -7.41
C GLY A 242 -17.11 -0.64 -6.78
N PHE A 243 -16.83 -0.87 -5.50
CA PHE A 243 -15.67 -0.28 -4.80
C PHE A 243 -14.33 -0.86 -5.28
N GLU A 244 -14.29 -2.15 -5.57
CA GLU A 244 -13.11 -2.82 -6.15
C GLU A 244 -12.86 -2.32 -7.58
N VAL A 245 -13.92 -2.13 -8.38
CA VAL A 245 -13.82 -1.51 -9.72
C VAL A 245 -13.32 -0.06 -9.63
N ALA A 246 -13.87 0.75 -8.73
CA ALA A 246 -13.40 2.11 -8.48
C ALA A 246 -11.91 2.14 -8.13
N THR A 247 -11.49 1.23 -7.24
CA THR A 247 -10.10 1.08 -6.81
C THR A 247 -9.20 0.72 -7.98
N ARG A 248 -9.55 -0.30 -8.77
CA ARG A 248 -8.76 -0.68 -9.95
C ARG A 248 -8.63 0.46 -10.95
N LEU A 249 -9.73 1.15 -11.25
CA LEU A 249 -9.72 2.30 -12.16
C LEU A 249 -8.81 3.43 -11.65
N SER A 250 -8.90 3.80 -10.37
CA SER A 250 -8.11 4.90 -9.83
C SER A 250 -6.61 4.59 -9.80
N TYR A 251 -6.22 3.37 -9.44
CA TYR A 251 -4.81 3.00 -9.40
C TYR A 251 -4.23 2.80 -10.80
N ALA A 252 -5.01 2.28 -11.74
CA ALA A 252 -4.57 2.15 -13.12
C ALA A 252 -4.36 3.52 -13.80
N VAL A 253 -5.22 4.51 -13.53
CA VAL A 253 -5.22 5.79 -14.25
C VAL A 253 -4.53 6.93 -13.50
N TRP A 254 -4.64 6.98 -12.17
CA TRP A 254 -4.08 8.06 -11.33
C TRP A 254 -2.98 7.59 -10.37
N ASN A 255 -2.68 6.28 -10.35
CA ASN A 255 -1.68 5.69 -9.45
C ASN A 255 -1.89 6.07 -7.96
N THR A 256 -3.16 6.23 -7.55
CA THR A 256 -3.60 6.65 -6.21
C THR A 256 -5.04 6.20 -5.91
N MET A 257 -5.52 6.48 -4.69
CA MET A 257 -6.87 6.11 -4.23
C MET A 257 -8.01 6.79 -5.04
N PRO A 258 -9.21 6.19 -5.08
CA PRO A 258 -10.40 6.80 -5.70
C PRO A 258 -10.77 8.15 -5.07
N SER A 259 -11.31 9.07 -5.88
CA SER A 259 -11.96 10.27 -5.36
C SER A 259 -13.28 9.93 -4.66
N ASP A 260 -13.77 10.84 -3.81
CA ASP A 260 -15.07 10.63 -3.15
C ASP A 260 -16.20 10.44 -4.17
N ALA A 261 -16.19 11.18 -5.28
CA ALA A 261 -17.18 11.05 -6.35
C ALA A 261 -17.12 9.67 -7.05
N LEU A 262 -15.93 9.10 -7.25
CA LEU A 262 -15.80 7.75 -7.81
C LEU A 262 -16.27 6.67 -6.81
N LEU A 263 -16.03 6.89 -5.51
CA LEU A 263 -16.58 6.02 -4.45
C LEU A 263 -18.10 6.16 -4.32
N ASP A 264 -18.66 7.34 -4.61
CA ASP A 264 -20.11 7.56 -4.63
C ASP A 264 -20.76 6.83 -5.82
N ALA A 265 -20.12 6.87 -6.99
CA ALA A 265 -20.53 6.08 -8.16
C ALA A 265 -20.44 4.56 -7.92
N ALA A 266 -19.44 4.12 -7.16
CA ALA A 266 -19.36 2.74 -6.68
C ALA A 266 -20.57 2.39 -5.79
N ALA A 267 -20.89 3.26 -4.83
CA ALA A 267 -21.99 3.06 -3.88
C ALA A 267 -23.37 3.06 -4.56
N SER A 268 -23.57 3.87 -5.59
CA SER A 268 -24.83 3.97 -6.34
C SER A 268 -25.08 2.78 -7.29
N GLY A 269 -24.08 1.91 -7.48
CA GLY A 269 -24.13 0.79 -8.41
C GLY A 269 -23.86 1.17 -9.87
N GLU A 270 -23.42 2.40 -10.13
CA GLU A 270 -23.06 2.85 -11.48
C GLU A 270 -21.93 2.01 -12.08
N LEU A 271 -20.92 1.68 -11.27
CA LEU A 271 -19.77 0.87 -11.67
C LEU A 271 -20.07 -0.63 -11.81
N ALA A 272 -21.31 -1.07 -11.58
CA ALA A 272 -21.75 -2.43 -11.89
C ALA A 272 -22.08 -2.60 -13.38
N LYS A 273 -22.10 -1.52 -14.16
CA LYS A 273 -22.46 -1.51 -15.59
C LYS A 273 -21.24 -1.15 -16.44
N PRO A 274 -20.99 -1.84 -17.57
CA PRO A 274 -19.88 -1.50 -18.48
C PRO A 274 -19.89 -0.03 -18.93
N THR A 275 -21.07 0.55 -19.18
CA THR A 275 -21.21 1.95 -19.58
C THR A 275 -20.80 2.93 -18.47
N GLY A 276 -21.06 2.59 -17.21
CA GLY A 276 -20.62 3.39 -16.06
C GLY A 276 -19.10 3.33 -15.89
N VAL A 277 -18.51 2.14 -16.02
CA VAL A 277 -17.06 1.95 -16.03
C VAL A 277 -16.40 2.77 -17.14
N GLN A 278 -16.92 2.72 -18.36
CA GLN A 278 -16.40 3.50 -19.49
C GLN A 278 -16.49 5.00 -19.27
N THR A 279 -17.62 5.48 -18.72
CA THR A 279 -17.82 6.90 -18.40
C THR A 279 -16.78 7.37 -17.39
N TRP A 280 -16.62 6.65 -16.28
CA TRP A 280 -15.63 7.00 -15.27
C TRP A 280 -14.20 6.88 -15.80
N ALA A 281 -13.85 5.82 -16.55
CA ALA A 281 -12.52 5.72 -17.16
C ALA A 281 -12.18 6.94 -18.03
N THR A 282 -13.12 7.41 -18.85
CA THR A 282 -12.96 8.63 -19.66
C THR A 282 -12.78 9.87 -18.78
N THR A 283 -13.59 10.01 -17.73
CA THR A 283 -13.47 11.10 -16.75
C THR A 283 -12.12 11.10 -16.05
N LEU A 284 -11.61 9.94 -15.63
CA LEU A 284 -10.31 9.82 -14.98
C LEU A 284 -9.17 10.20 -15.94
N LEU A 285 -9.25 9.76 -17.20
CA LEU A 285 -8.25 10.07 -18.23
C LEU A 285 -8.20 11.57 -18.60
N ALA A 286 -9.31 12.29 -18.46
CA ALA A 286 -9.37 13.73 -18.69
C ALA A 286 -8.82 14.57 -17.52
N ASP A 287 -8.62 13.97 -16.35
CA ASP A 287 -8.06 14.66 -15.18
C ASP A 287 -6.54 14.85 -15.35
N PRO A 288 -5.98 16.02 -15.01
CA PRO A 288 -4.53 16.28 -15.11
C PRO A 288 -3.63 15.26 -14.41
N ARG A 289 -4.13 14.56 -13.39
CA ARG A 289 -3.38 13.49 -12.71
C ARG A 289 -3.05 12.32 -13.63
N ALA A 290 -3.90 12.02 -14.62
CA ALA A 290 -3.67 10.93 -15.56
C ALA A 290 -2.39 11.12 -16.37
N ALA A 291 -2.03 12.37 -16.72
CA ALA A 291 -0.80 12.67 -17.44
C ALA A 291 0.44 12.19 -16.68
N THR A 292 0.43 12.25 -15.34
CA THR A 292 1.56 11.77 -14.52
C THR A 292 1.69 10.26 -14.54
N SER A 293 0.61 9.53 -14.32
CA SER A 293 0.63 8.06 -14.36
C SER A 293 0.94 7.52 -15.76
N LEU A 294 0.45 8.20 -16.80
CA LEU A 294 0.75 7.85 -18.19
C LEU A 294 2.24 8.06 -18.54
N ARG A 295 2.88 9.11 -18.01
CA ARG A 295 4.34 9.29 -18.15
C ARG A 295 5.12 8.17 -17.48
N GLU A 296 4.75 7.81 -16.25
CA GLU A 296 5.40 6.70 -15.52
C GLU A 296 5.23 5.37 -16.25
N PHE A 297 4.04 5.12 -16.79
CA PHE A 297 3.76 3.95 -17.62
C PHE A 297 4.65 3.94 -18.87
N HIS A 298 4.73 5.07 -19.59
CA HIS A 298 5.60 5.19 -20.77
C HIS A 298 7.08 4.99 -20.43
N GLU A 299 7.55 5.56 -19.32
CA GLU A 299 8.93 5.37 -18.85
C GLU A 299 9.25 3.89 -18.58
N GLN A 300 8.31 3.16 -17.98
CA GLN A 300 8.43 1.72 -17.72
C GLN A 300 8.38 0.91 -19.02
N THR A 301 7.41 1.17 -19.90
CA THR A 301 7.25 0.46 -21.18
C THR A 301 8.51 0.55 -22.05
N TYR A 302 9.07 1.75 -22.18
CA TYR A 302 10.27 1.97 -23.01
C TYR A 302 11.58 1.93 -22.21
N HIS A 303 11.52 1.60 -20.92
CA HIS A 303 12.65 1.49 -20.03
C HIS A 303 13.54 2.75 -20.01
N THR A 304 12.96 3.95 -20.19
CA THR A 304 13.74 5.20 -20.29
C THR A 304 14.33 5.64 -18.95
N GLY A 305 13.89 5.03 -17.83
CA GLY A 305 14.47 5.28 -16.50
C GLY A 305 15.95 4.93 -16.40
N VAL A 306 16.45 4.02 -17.26
CA VAL A 306 17.87 3.60 -17.31
C VAL A 306 18.81 4.67 -17.87
N TYR A 307 18.28 5.78 -18.40
CA TYR A 307 19.14 6.90 -18.82
C TYR A 307 19.92 7.41 -17.61
N GLY A 308 21.26 7.39 -17.72
CA GLY A 308 22.20 7.71 -16.64
C GLY A 308 22.82 6.51 -15.93
N THR A 309 22.26 5.30 -16.07
CA THR A 309 22.88 4.06 -15.55
C THR A 309 23.76 3.36 -16.60
N GLN A 310 23.69 3.81 -17.85
CA GLN A 310 24.45 3.26 -18.96
C GLN A 310 25.87 3.82 -18.96
N SER A 311 26.86 2.94 -19.10
CA SER A 311 28.24 3.30 -19.38
C SER A 311 28.54 3.03 -20.85
N LYS A 312 29.31 3.90 -21.48
CA LYS A 312 29.88 3.65 -22.81
C LYS A 312 31.40 3.59 -22.68
N ASP A 313 32.02 2.98 -23.67
CA ASP A 313 33.46 2.98 -23.82
C ASP A 313 34.02 4.42 -23.83
N ASP A 314 35.09 4.64 -23.08
CA ASP A 314 35.70 5.97 -22.84
C ASP A 314 36.04 6.71 -24.16
N ARG A 315 36.26 5.97 -25.26
CA ARG A 315 36.52 6.55 -26.59
C ARG A 315 35.39 7.47 -27.09
N PHE A 316 34.17 7.31 -26.57
CA PHE A 316 33.00 8.09 -26.97
C PHE A 316 32.79 9.35 -26.11
N ALA A 317 33.61 9.58 -25.08
CA ALA A 317 33.50 10.71 -24.15
C ALA A 317 32.05 10.93 -23.66
N PHE A 318 31.33 9.83 -23.39
CA PHE A 318 29.92 9.86 -23.04
C PHE A 318 29.74 10.17 -21.56
N ASP A 319 29.37 11.42 -21.26
CA ASP A 319 28.99 11.82 -19.90
C ASP A 319 27.52 11.48 -19.65
N SER A 320 27.28 10.28 -19.10
CA SER A 320 25.94 9.82 -18.79
C SER A 320 25.25 10.66 -17.73
N ALA A 321 26.01 11.22 -16.78
CA ALA A 321 25.47 12.05 -15.71
C ALA A 321 24.99 13.41 -16.25
N ALA A 322 25.74 14.02 -17.16
CA ALA A 322 25.35 15.27 -17.80
C ALA A 322 24.18 15.09 -18.80
N LEU A 323 24.14 13.98 -19.55
CA LEU A 323 23.13 13.76 -20.59
C LEU A 323 21.82 13.16 -20.07
N ALA A 324 21.83 12.41 -18.98
CA ALA A 324 20.63 11.72 -18.49
C ALA A 324 19.42 12.65 -18.24
N PRO A 325 19.57 13.84 -17.63
CA PRO A 325 18.45 14.76 -17.44
C PRO A 325 17.80 15.16 -18.78
N HIS A 326 18.62 15.46 -19.79
CA HIS A 326 18.16 15.83 -21.13
C HIS A 326 17.44 14.67 -21.82
N LEU A 327 18.05 13.48 -21.87
CA LEU A 327 17.42 12.31 -22.52
C LEU A 327 16.08 11.94 -21.89
N LYS A 328 15.97 12.05 -20.56
CA LYS A 328 14.71 11.85 -19.83
C LYS A 328 13.69 12.95 -20.18
N ALA A 329 14.11 14.22 -20.20
CA ALA A 329 13.24 15.33 -20.55
C ALA A 329 12.74 15.24 -22.01
N GLU A 330 13.61 14.89 -22.95
CA GLU A 330 13.28 14.73 -24.37
C GLU A 330 12.24 13.63 -24.59
N SER A 331 12.46 12.45 -23.99
CA SER A 331 11.52 11.32 -24.06
C SER A 331 10.17 11.67 -23.44
N ARG A 332 10.20 12.41 -22.32
CA ARG A 332 9.00 12.88 -21.63
C ARG A 332 8.21 13.88 -22.48
N LEU A 333 8.88 14.88 -23.05
CA LEU A 333 8.25 15.91 -23.87
C LEU A 333 7.66 15.32 -25.16
N PHE A 334 8.34 14.37 -25.79
CA PHE A 334 7.79 13.64 -26.94
C PHE A 334 6.48 12.92 -26.58
N PHE A 335 6.46 12.23 -25.45
CA PHE A 335 5.24 11.58 -24.98
C PHE A 335 4.12 12.58 -24.67
N GLU A 336 4.42 13.65 -23.94
CA GLU A 336 3.46 14.71 -23.59
C GLU A 336 2.86 15.35 -24.86
N GLU A 337 3.68 15.62 -25.87
CA GLU A 337 3.28 16.15 -27.17
C GLU A 337 2.32 15.20 -27.92
N VAL A 338 2.62 13.89 -27.94
CA VAL A 338 1.73 12.91 -28.58
C VAL A 338 0.38 12.83 -27.87
N ILE A 339 0.37 12.85 -26.53
CA ILE A 339 -0.86 12.81 -25.74
C ILE A 339 -1.66 14.11 -25.89
N ALA A 340 -1.00 15.27 -25.89
CA ALA A 340 -1.65 16.57 -26.03
C ALA A 340 -2.40 16.72 -27.37
N GLU A 341 -1.91 16.09 -28.44
CA GLU A 341 -2.58 16.05 -29.74
C GLU A 341 -3.64 14.94 -29.89
N GLY A 342 -3.91 14.17 -28.83
CA GLY A 342 -4.80 13.01 -28.90
C GLY A 342 -4.25 11.86 -29.75
N GLY A 343 -2.93 11.79 -29.91
CA GLY A 343 -2.24 10.72 -30.62
C GLY A 343 -2.25 9.41 -29.84
N GLY A 344 -2.29 8.29 -30.56
CA GLY A 344 -2.19 6.95 -29.99
C GLY A 344 -0.83 6.29 -30.21
N ILE A 345 -0.77 4.96 -30.03
CA ILE A 345 0.44 4.13 -30.23
C ILE A 345 1.07 4.38 -31.61
N ARG A 346 0.26 4.55 -32.66
CA ARG A 346 0.79 4.87 -34.00
C ARG A 346 1.59 6.17 -34.00
N ALA A 347 1.10 7.22 -33.34
CA ALA A 347 1.81 8.49 -33.26
C ALA A 347 3.09 8.37 -32.42
N LEU A 348 3.06 7.61 -31.31
CA LEU A 348 4.27 7.31 -30.53
C LEU A 348 5.38 6.65 -31.37
N LEU A 349 5.02 5.84 -32.36
CA LEU A 349 5.98 5.11 -33.20
C LEU A 349 6.37 5.84 -34.50
N THR A 350 5.58 6.82 -34.93
CA THR A 350 5.72 7.38 -36.30
C THR A 350 5.79 8.90 -36.35
N LYS A 351 5.47 9.63 -35.26
CA LYS A 351 5.49 11.09 -35.25
C LYS A 351 6.95 11.58 -35.46
N PRO A 352 7.24 12.36 -36.50
CA PRO A 352 8.60 12.78 -36.84
C PRO A 352 9.00 14.04 -36.06
N VAL A 353 8.82 14.02 -34.73
CA VAL A 353 9.16 15.13 -33.83
C VAL A 353 10.19 14.63 -32.82
N ALA A 354 11.19 15.45 -32.54
CA ALA A 354 12.16 15.20 -31.49
C ALA A 354 12.39 16.48 -30.68
N PHE A 355 12.61 16.31 -29.38
CA PHE A 355 13.07 17.36 -28.48
C PHE A 355 14.57 17.17 -28.29
N VAL A 356 15.32 18.26 -28.10
CA VAL A 356 16.79 18.21 -28.00
C VAL A 356 17.26 19.17 -26.92
N ASN A 357 18.11 18.69 -26.00
CA ASN A 357 18.70 19.44 -24.89
C ASN A 357 17.67 20.18 -24.03
N ALA A 358 16.53 19.52 -23.77
CA ALA A 358 15.41 20.08 -23.02
C ALA A 358 15.57 19.98 -21.50
#